data_AF-A0A4U1JES1-F1
#
_entry.id   AF-A0A4U1JES1-F1
#
_cell.length_a   1.000
_cell.length_b   1.000
_cell.length_c   1.000
_cell.angle_alpha   90.00
_cell.angle_beta   90.00
_cell.angle_gamma   90.00
#
_symmetry.space_group_name_H-M   'P 1'
#
loop_
_entity.id
_entity.type
_entity.pdbx_description
1 polymer ?
#
loop_
_entity_poly.entity_id
_entity_poly.type
_entity_poly.pdbx_seq_one_letter_code
_entity_poly.pdbx_strand_id
1 'polypeptide(L)'
;MTNQAPDVPPPLEANAYAPPTAPLREPPVLSTPDTTTPAQRIAGGLLIVNTVLLLIELAVRKNHPDPGVFSSPAALIGSALIDSLIGTSLLYRSRKLLPWAIVRVVIGLVAMTAQAAFKDPFLAGMQVLVCSSLLLLLLGDASKPRMAVGGAVFGVYALLRVLGLSAEITGTNPIAVFIWQARGDIESTPAGVVTGDASHYRLRAPSDRWRLRKPEAAKKDNALADRWISRPDLDAHVLVIAEKVPGMMVLPDALADAVIKNGKTTATAFEFVDRTPLRTHPENGRLVHTRSTTSGIEIESLTAVVATYERGYQILAFAPRQSFAQAEPELRAIVESFELPTDETPGLPADAEPLPPGKVTGVSTNYTLTPPSDAWALRKAEATQKDNPLADRWIVRPDKDAHVFVVAEHAPGAVVDLEKYADAVASSILERMHGTITSREPLRTDPKNARLLLVHAETEGMKLAYAYGLFARGDRAFQVIAFARTEVFASVKDELLEAIETFEMPPENTAASTKR
;
A
#
# COMPACT_ATOMS: atom_id res chain seq x y z
N MET A 1 -25.94 65.57 49.77
CA MET A 1 -26.68 64.89 50.85
C MET A 1 -26.08 63.50 50.98
N THR A 2 -25.14 63.33 51.90
CA THR A 2 -24.31 62.13 52.09
C THR A 2 -24.48 61.70 53.54
N ASN A 3 -25.02 60.51 53.75
CA ASN A 3 -25.29 59.96 55.09
C ASN A 3 -23.98 59.57 55.79
N GLN A 4 -23.81 60.09 57.00
CA GLN A 4 -22.76 59.70 57.95
C GLN A 4 -22.97 58.25 58.41
N ALA A 5 -21.87 57.48 58.46
CA ALA A 5 -21.79 56.20 59.13
C ALA A 5 -21.75 56.41 60.66
N PRO A 6 -22.37 55.52 61.47
CA PRO A 6 -22.32 55.62 62.92
C PRO A 6 -20.96 55.20 63.49
N ASP A 7 -20.57 55.90 64.56
CA ASP A 7 -19.34 55.78 65.33
C ASP A 7 -19.04 54.35 65.81
N VAL A 8 -17.77 53.96 65.67
CA VAL A 8 -17.21 52.75 66.28
C VAL A 8 -17.03 53.00 67.78
N PRO A 9 -17.59 52.18 68.68
CA PRO A 9 -17.40 52.36 70.11
C PRO A 9 -15.95 52.02 70.51
N PRO A 10 -15.39 52.72 71.53
CA PRO A 10 -14.02 52.49 72.00
C PRO A 10 -13.86 51.07 72.60
N PRO A 11 -12.63 50.54 72.61
CA PRO A 11 -12.37 49.20 73.12
C PRO A 11 -12.71 49.13 74.62
N LEU A 12 -13.50 48.13 74.99
CA LEU A 12 -13.82 47.81 76.39
C LEU A 12 -12.53 47.57 77.17
N GLU A 13 -12.32 48.35 78.23
CA GLU A 13 -11.25 48.14 79.21
C GLU A 13 -11.38 46.73 79.80
N ALA A 14 -10.27 46.00 79.80
CA ALA A 14 -10.18 44.65 80.35
C ALA A 14 -10.45 44.68 81.87
N ASN A 15 -11.58 44.13 82.27
CA ASN A 15 -11.99 44.04 83.67
C ASN A 15 -11.03 43.12 84.44
N ALA A 16 -10.18 43.70 85.29
CA ALA A 16 -9.12 43.02 86.04
C ALA A 16 -9.62 42.04 87.14
N TYR A 17 -10.94 41.89 87.29
CA TYR A 17 -11.58 40.98 88.24
C TYR A 17 -12.45 39.90 87.58
N ALA A 18 -12.36 39.69 86.26
CA ALA A 18 -12.99 38.55 85.62
C ALA A 18 -12.30 37.23 86.10
N PRO A 19 -13.05 36.23 86.59
CA PRO A 19 -12.47 34.94 86.94
C PRO A 19 -11.80 34.35 85.69
N PRO A 20 -10.69 33.57 85.84
CA PRO A 20 -10.01 32.98 84.69
C PRO A 20 -11.04 32.25 83.83
N THR A 21 -11.24 32.73 82.61
CA THR A 21 -12.09 32.08 81.61
C THR A 21 -11.66 30.63 81.56
N ALA A 22 -12.54 29.72 81.98
CA ALA A 22 -12.30 28.30 81.84
C ALA A 22 -11.90 28.04 80.37
N PRO A 23 -10.84 27.25 80.11
CA PRO A 23 -10.44 26.95 78.75
C PRO A 23 -11.69 26.49 78.01
N LEU A 24 -12.04 27.19 76.92
CA LEU A 24 -13.10 26.78 76.02
C LEU A 24 -12.88 25.30 75.73
N ARG A 25 -13.83 24.46 76.14
CA ARG A 25 -13.82 23.03 75.80
C ARG A 25 -13.59 22.96 74.30
N GLU A 26 -12.46 22.38 73.89
CA GLU A 26 -12.23 22.10 72.48
C GLU A 26 -13.49 21.40 71.96
N PRO A 27 -14.10 21.91 70.86
CA PRO A 27 -15.24 21.23 70.28
C PRO A 27 -14.84 19.78 70.03
N PRO A 28 -15.69 18.80 70.40
CA PRO A 28 -15.34 17.40 70.23
C PRO A 28 -14.90 17.20 68.78
N VAL A 29 -13.67 16.73 68.61
CA VAL A 29 -13.16 16.33 67.30
C VAL A 29 -14.16 15.31 66.77
N LEU A 30 -14.95 15.71 65.78
CA LEU A 30 -15.89 14.83 65.10
C LEU A 30 -15.04 13.73 64.48
N SER A 31 -14.94 12.60 65.17
CA SER A 31 -14.31 11.40 64.66
C SER A 31 -14.98 11.10 63.33
N THR A 32 -14.26 11.32 62.23
CA THR A 32 -14.77 10.93 60.92
C THR A 32 -15.09 9.44 61.01
N PRO A 33 -16.32 9.01 60.70
CA PRO A 33 -16.70 7.62 60.88
C PRO A 33 -15.69 6.71 60.15
N ASP A 34 -15.27 5.64 60.82
CA ASP A 34 -14.32 4.64 60.27
C ASP A 34 -14.89 3.86 59.06
N THR A 35 -16.13 4.18 58.66
CA THR A 35 -16.85 3.53 57.58
C THR A 35 -16.70 4.30 56.27
N THR A 36 -16.64 3.57 55.15
CA THR A 36 -16.56 4.19 53.83
C THR A 36 -17.85 4.90 53.45
N THR A 37 -17.72 6.01 52.72
CA THR A 37 -18.85 6.76 52.18
C THR A 37 -19.49 5.98 51.02
N PRO A 38 -20.77 6.25 50.66
CA PRO A 38 -21.37 5.64 49.47
C PRO A 38 -20.54 5.82 48.20
N ALA A 39 -19.92 6.99 48.03
CA ALA A 39 -19.04 7.30 46.90
C ALA A 39 -17.78 6.42 46.87
N GLN A 40 -17.14 6.23 48.03
CA GLN A 40 -15.98 5.35 48.16
C GLN A 40 -16.33 3.89 47.88
N ARG A 41 -17.54 3.45 48.23
CA ARG A 41 -18.04 2.11 47.87
C ARG A 41 -18.27 1.97 46.38
N ILE A 42 -18.81 3.00 45.73
CA ILE A 42 -18.94 3.05 44.26
C ILE A 42 -17.55 2.95 43.63
N ALA A 43 -16.58 3.77 44.06
CA ALA A 43 -15.19 3.67 43.58
C ALA A 43 -14.62 2.26 43.75
N GLY A 44 -14.87 1.62 44.89
CA GLY A 44 -14.47 0.24 45.13
C GLY A 44 -15.04 -0.74 44.11
N GLY A 45 -16.33 -0.62 43.77
CA GLY A 45 -16.95 -1.40 42.69
C GLY A 45 -16.34 -1.13 41.31
N LEU A 46 -16.04 0.14 40.99
CA LEU A 46 -15.42 0.51 39.70
C LEU A 46 -13.99 0.00 39.57
N LEU A 47 -13.23 -0.08 40.68
CA LEU A 47 -11.91 -0.73 40.69
C LEU A 47 -12.02 -2.22 40.34
N ILE A 48 -13.02 -2.94 40.89
CA ILE A 48 -13.27 -4.34 40.52
C ILE A 48 -13.61 -4.47 39.03
N VAL A 49 -14.46 -3.59 38.49
CA VAL A 49 -14.78 -3.57 37.06
C VAL A 49 -13.52 -3.34 36.21
N ASN A 50 -12.68 -2.37 36.59
CA ASN A 50 -11.41 -2.11 35.91
C ASN A 50 -10.46 -3.32 35.95
N THR A 51 -10.37 -4.01 37.10
CA THR A 51 -9.62 -5.27 37.21
C THR A 51 -10.12 -6.31 36.23
N VAL A 52 -11.42 -6.55 36.15
CA VAL A 52 -11.99 -7.53 35.23
C VAL A 52 -11.64 -7.18 33.79
N LEU A 53 -11.78 -5.91 33.39
CA LEU A 53 -11.41 -5.46 32.05
C LEU A 53 -9.92 -5.67 31.74
N LEU A 54 -9.03 -5.38 32.69
CA LEU A 54 -7.58 -5.60 32.55
C LEU A 54 -7.23 -7.08 32.41
N LEU A 55 -7.90 -7.96 33.16
CA LEU A 55 -7.68 -9.41 33.08
C LEU A 55 -8.20 -9.98 31.76
N ILE A 56 -9.34 -9.50 31.25
CA ILE A 56 -9.83 -9.86 29.91
C ILE A 56 -8.81 -9.41 28.85
N GLU A 57 -8.31 -8.17 28.94
CA GLU A 57 -7.31 -7.67 28.00
C GLU A 57 -6.03 -8.52 28.03
N LEU A 58 -5.56 -8.89 29.22
CA LEU A 58 -4.40 -9.77 29.36
C LEU A 58 -4.63 -11.15 28.74
N ALA A 59 -5.85 -11.69 28.83
CA ALA A 59 -6.20 -12.99 28.27
C ALA A 59 -6.31 -12.97 26.74
N VAL A 60 -6.69 -11.83 26.16
CA VAL A 60 -6.92 -11.69 24.71
C VAL A 60 -5.67 -11.18 23.98
N ARG A 61 -4.84 -10.35 24.63
CA ARG A 61 -3.69 -9.69 24.01
C ARG A 61 -2.68 -10.74 23.51
N LYS A 62 -2.44 -10.75 22.20
CA LYS A 62 -1.34 -11.54 21.60
C LYS A 62 0.00 -10.89 21.92
N ASN A 63 1.06 -11.70 22.10
CA ASN A 63 2.39 -11.26 22.54
C ASN A 63 2.90 -10.06 21.73
N HIS A 64 2.81 -8.85 22.29
CA HIS A 64 3.48 -7.69 21.71
C HIS A 64 5.00 -7.81 21.94
N PRO A 65 5.83 -7.47 20.94
CA PRO A 65 7.28 -7.66 21.04
C PRO A 65 7.96 -6.84 22.15
N ASP A 66 7.31 -5.78 22.64
CA ASP A 66 7.97 -4.84 23.55
C ASP A 66 7.00 -4.20 24.56
N PRO A 67 6.49 -4.96 25.55
CA PRO A 67 5.68 -4.38 26.60
C PRO A 67 6.58 -3.52 27.49
N GLY A 68 6.40 -2.20 27.44
CA GLY A 68 7.07 -1.28 28.37
C GLY A 68 6.86 -1.72 29.83
N VAL A 69 7.73 -1.26 30.74
CA VAL A 69 7.82 -1.72 32.15
C VAL A 69 6.46 -1.87 32.85
N PHE A 70 5.55 -0.92 32.63
CA PHE A 70 4.21 -0.88 33.26
C PHE A 70 3.10 -1.62 32.49
N SER A 71 3.40 -2.11 31.30
CA SER A 71 2.51 -2.87 30.40
C SER A 71 2.90 -4.35 30.27
N SER A 72 3.90 -4.79 31.02
CA SER A 72 4.27 -6.21 31.10
C SER A 72 3.12 -7.04 31.72
N PRO A 73 2.97 -8.33 31.34
CA PRO A 73 1.97 -9.22 31.93
C PRO A 73 2.02 -9.22 33.47
N ALA A 74 3.22 -9.26 34.04
CA ALA A 74 3.42 -9.22 35.49
C ALA A 74 2.93 -7.90 36.12
N ALA A 75 3.21 -6.75 35.50
CA ALA A 75 2.74 -5.45 35.98
C ALA A 75 1.20 -5.35 35.91
N LEU A 76 0.58 -5.87 34.84
CA LEU A 76 -0.87 -5.90 34.69
C LEU A 76 -1.54 -6.77 35.76
N ILE A 77 -1.00 -7.98 36.00
CA ILE A 77 -1.47 -8.87 37.07
C ILE A 77 -1.31 -8.20 38.44
N GLY A 78 -0.16 -7.59 38.70
CA GLY A 78 0.10 -6.87 39.95
C GLY A 78 -0.89 -5.72 40.18
N SER A 79 -1.17 -4.91 39.15
CA SER A 79 -2.18 -3.84 39.23
C SER A 79 -3.57 -4.39 39.48
N ALA A 80 -3.97 -5.45 38.79
CA ALA A 80 -5.28 -6.10 38.97
C ALA A 80 -5.48 -6.61 40.40
N LEU A 81 -4.44 -7.20 41.02
CA LEU A 81 -4.48 -7.65 42.41
C LEU A 81 -4.63 -6.48 43.39
N ILE A 82 -3.86 -5.41 43.20
CA ILE A 82 -3.93 -4.20 44.03
C ILE A 82 -5.33 -3.58 43.96
N ASP A 83 -5.85 -3.38 42.75
CA ASP A 83 -7.18 -2.79 42.52
C ASP A 83 -8.29 -3.68 43.09
N SER A 84 -8.16 -5.01 42.99
CA SER A 84 -9.09 -5.97 43.61
C SER A 84 -9.09 -5.90 45.14
N LEU A 85 -7.91 -5.85 45.77
CA LEU A 85 -7.79 -5.77 47.23
C LEU A 85 -8.37 -4.46 47.77
N ILE A 86 -8.02 -3.34 47.13
CA ILE A 86 -8.54 -2.01 47.48
C ILE A 86 -10.06 -1.96 47.26
N GLY A 87 -10.53 -2.40 46.08
CA GLY A 87 -11.95 -2.38 45.73
C GLY A 87 -12.79 -3.19 46.70
N THR A 88 -12.35 -4.41 47.02
CA THR A 88 -13.00 -5.30 48.00
C THR A 88 -13.03 -4.66 49.39
N SER A 89 -11.92 -4.08 49.85
CA SER A 89 -11.84 -3.40 51.15
C SER A 89 -12.85 -2.25 51.27
N LEU A 90 -12.97 -1.43 50.22
CA LEU A 90 -13.91 -0.31 50.19
C LEU A 90 -15.37 -0.78 50.17
N LEU A 91 -15.68 -1.86 49.45
CA LEU A 91 -17.01 -2.47 49.39
C LEU A 91 -17.45 -3.05 50.75
N TYR A 92 -16.51 -3.68 51.48
CA TYR A 92 -16.70 -4.18 52.85
C TYR A 92 -16.67 -3.08 53.92
N ARG A 93 -16.76 -1.80 53.51
CA ARG A 93 -16.83 -0.63 54.39
C ARG A 93 -15.58 -0.35 55.21
N SER A 94 -14.43 -0.92 54.83
CA SER A 94 -13.15 -0.68 55.51
C SER A 94 -12.44 0.52 54.89
N ARG A 95 -12.12 1.54 55.70
CA ARG A 95 -11.30 2.68 55.28
C ARG A 95 -9.80 2.44 55.31
N LYS A 96 -9.34 1.27 55.77
CA LYS A 96 -7.90 0.98 55.96
C LYS A 96 -7.07 1.16 54.69
N LEU A 97 -7.64 0.84 53.52
CA LEU A 97 -6.96 0.96 52.22
C LEU A 97 -7.32 2.23 51.43
N LEU A 98 -8.13 3.13 51.99
CA LEU A 98 -8.52 4.38 51.30
C LEU A 98 -7.32 5.27 50.95
N PRO A 99 -6.34 5.52 51.85
CA PRO A 99 -5.16 6.32 51.49
C PRO A 99 -4.37 5.68 50.34
N TRP A 100 -4.24 4.36 50.34
CA TRP A 100 -3.58 3.60 49.27
C TRP A 100 -4.33 3.68 47.95
N ALA A 101 -5.67 3.67 47.97
CA ALA A 101 -6.50 3.92 46.79
C ALA A 101 -6.18 5.28 46.15
N ILE A 102 -6.15 6.33 46.97
CA ILE A 102 -5.87 7.69 46.50
C ILE A 102 -4.45 7.78 45.94
N VAL A 103 -3.44 7.27 46.67
CA VAL A 103 -2.04 7.24 46.22
C VAL A 103 -1.91 6.50 44.90
N ARG A 104 -2.51 5.31 44.78
CA ARG A 104 -2.49 4.51 43.55
C ARG A 104 -3.07 5.25 42.35
N VAL A 105 -4.20 5.94 42.54
CA VAL A 105 -4.87 6.71 41.48
C VAL A 105 -4.08 7.96 41.12
N VAL A 106 -3.51 8.68 42.08
CA VAL A 106 -2.64 9.85 41.83
C VAL A 106 -1.37 9.44 41.09
N ILE A 107 -0.71 8.35 41.50
CA ILE A 107 0.45 7.80 40.78
C ILE A 107 0.05 7.41 39.36
N GLY A 108 -1.11 6.76 39.18
CA GLY A 108 -1.64 6.46 37.84
C GLY A 108 -1.85 7.72 37.01
N LEU A 109 -2.46 8.75 37.59
CA LEU A 109 -2.74 10.01 36.91
C LEU A 109 -1.47 10.75 36.50
N VAL A 110 -0.41 10.71 37.31
CA VAL A 110 0.84 11.42 37.00
C VAL A 110 1.77 10.56 36.15
N ALA A 111 2.18 9.40 36.66
CA ALA A 111 3.22 8.59 36.04
C ALA A 111 2.74 7.92 34.74
N MET A 112 1.55 7.30 34.75
CA MET A 112 1.06 6.59 33.56
C MET A 112 0.60 7.57 32.48
N THR A 113 -0.02 8.69 32.85
CA THR A 113 -0.39 9.73 31.87
C THR A 113 0.85 10.35 31.26
N ALA A 114 1.88 10.69 32.05
CA ALA A 114 3.12 11.24 31.51
C ALA A 114 3.77 10.26 30.53
N GLN A 115 3.89 8.98 30.92
CA GLN A 115 4.43 7.95 30.05
C GLN A 115 3.60 7.77 28.77
N ALA A 116 2.27 7.76 28.88
CA ALA A 116 1.38 7.59 27.74
C ALA A 116 1.40 8.83 26.82
N ALA A 117 1.49 10.04 27.34
CA ALA A 117 1.47 11.27 26.56
C ALA A 117 2.63 11.35 25.54
N PHE A 118 3.77 10.72 25.83
CA PHE A 118 4.89 10.65 24.90
C PHE A 118 4.70 9.64 23.77
N LYS A 119 3.85 8.62 23.94
CA LYS A 119 3.68 7.52 22.97
C LYS A 119 2.34 7.56 22.25
N ASP A 120 1.26 7.74 23.02
CA ASP A 120 -0.12 7.78 22.53
C ASP A 120 -0.97 8.74 23.39
N PRO A 121 -1.22 9.97 22.90
CA PRO A 121 -2.07 10.95 23.57
C PRO A 121 -3.48 10.44 23.86
N PHE A 122 -4.00 9.49 23.08
CA PHE A 122 -5.32 8.91 23.32
C PHE A 122 -5.32 8.04 24.58
N LEU A 123 -4.30 7.18 24.76
CA LEU A 123 -4.13 6.40 25.98
C LEU A 123 -3.92 7.31 27.20
N ALA A 124 -3.21 8.43 27.05
CA ALA A 124 -3.07 9.43 28.10
C ALA A 124 -4.43 10.04 28.49
N GLY A 125 -5.27 10.40 27.51
CA GLY A 125 -6.63 10.88 27.74
C GLY A 125 -7.49 9.86 28.50
N MET A 126 -7.42 8.58 28.10
CA MET A 126 -8.12 7.49 28.78
C MET A 126 -7.66 7.32 30.23
N GLN A 127 -6.35 7.45 30.49
CA GLN A 127 -5.79 7.40 31.83
C GLN A 127 -6.28 8.56 32.71
N VAL A 128 -6.35 9.78 32.15
CA VAL A 128 -6.91 10.95 32.85
C VAL A 128 -8.38 10.74 33.18
N LEU A 129 -9.18 10.21 32.25
CA LEU A 129 -10.60 9.94 32.48
C LEU A 129 -10.81 8.96 33.64
N VAL A 130 -10.15 7.80 33.61
CA VAL A 130 -10.31 6.79 34.68
C VAL A 130 -9.83 7.32 36.03
N CYS A 131 -8.67 7.97 36.08
CA CYS A 131 -8.15 8.51 37.34
C CYS A 131 -9.01 9.64 37.90
N SER A 132 -9.45 10.57 37.05
CA SER A 132 -10.31 11.68 37.47
C SER A 132 -11.65 11.17 38.00
N SER A 133 -12.24 10.16 37.33
CA SER A 133 -13.47 9.51 37.78
C SER A 133 -13.34 8.91 39.20
N LEU A 134 -12.23 8.24 39.48
CA LEU A 134 -11.95 7.63 40.77
C LEU A 134 -11.65 8.68 41.85
N LEU A 135 -10.88 9.72 41.55
CA LEU A 135 -10.60 10.81 42.50
C LEU A 135 -11.87 11.58 42.90
N LEU A 136 -12.79 11.81 41.97
CA LEU A 136 -14.10 12.39 42.24
C LEU A 136 -14.91 11.54 43.24
N LEU A 137 -14.67 10.23 43.33
CA LEU A 137 -15.40 9.34 44.23
C LEU A 137 -14.65 9.09 45.55
N LEU A 138 -13.32 9.09 45.53
CA LEU A 138 -12.47 8.76 46.68
C LEU A 138 -12.22 9.93 47.65
N LEU A 139 -12.13 11.17 47.15
CA LEU A 139 -11.70 12.34 47.94
C LEU A 139 -12.83 12.93 48.80
N GLY A 140 -12.83 12.65 50.10
CA GLY A 140 -13.83 13.20 51.03
C GLY A 140 -15.25 12.66 50.79
N ASP A 141 -16.25 13.35 51.34
CA ASP A 141 -17.67 12.98 51.16
C ASP A 141 -18.23 13.56 49.86
N ALA A 142 -18.48 12.69 48.88
CA ALA A 142 -18.99 13.12 47.58
C ALA A 142 -20.46 13.49 47.66
N SER A 143 -20.81 14.68 47.17
CA SER A 143 -22.19 15.03 46.92
C SER A 143 -22.80 14.13 45.83
N LYS A 144 -24.14 14.02 45.81
CA LYS A 144 -24.86 13.24 44.78
C LYS A 144 -24.46 13.61 43.33
N PRO A 145 -24.32 14.91 42.98
CA PRO A 145 -23.83 15.29 41.65
C PRO A 145 -22.41 14.77 41.37
N ARG A 146 -21.50 14.86 42.34
CA ARG A 146 -20.11 14.39 42.18
C ARG A 146 -20.05 12.87 41.98
N MET A 147 -20.91 12.12 42.68
CA MET A 147 -21.07 10.68 42.46
C MET A 147 -21.57 10.35 41.06
N ALA A 148 -22.60 11.07 40.59
CA ALA A 148 -23.16 10.88 39.25
C ALA A 148 -22.12 11.18 38.15
N VAL A 149 -21.38 12.28 38.27
CA VAL A 149 -20.33 12.66 37.32
C VAL A 149 -19.19 11.63 37.34
N GLY A 150 -18.69 11.24 38.51
CA GLY A 150 -17.63 10.23 38.63
C GLY A 150 -18.04 8.90 38.00
N GLY A 151 -19.26 8.43 38.29
CA GLY A 151 -19.81 7.22 37.67
C GLY A 151 -19.96 7.32 36.14
N ALA A 152 -20.45 8.45 35.63
CA ALA A 152 -20.64 8.67 34.20
C ALA A 152 -19.30 8.71 33.44
N VAL A 153 -18.30 9.42 33.97
CA VAL A 153 -16.96 9.49 33.35
C VAL A 153 -16.30 8.10 33.31
N PHE A 154 -16.41 7.32 34.39
CA PHE A 154 -15.93 5.94 34.39
C PHE A 154 -16.71 5.09 33.38
N GLY A 155 -18.03 5.27 33.29
CA GLY A 155 -18.87 4.57 32.32
C GLY A 155 -18.41 4.79 30.87
N VAL A 156 -18.08 6.03 30.50
CA VAL A 156 -17.50 6.36 29.19
C VAL A 156 -16.16 5.65 28.98
N TYR A 157 -15.27 5.71 29.97
CA TYR A 157 -13.98 4.99 29.92
C TYR A 157 -14.18 3.48 29.73
N ALA A 158 -15.04 2.85 30.54
CA ALA A 158 -15.31 1.42 30.49
C ALA A 158 -15.92 1.02 29.14
N LEU A 159 -16.83 1.83 28.60
CA LEU A 159 -17.40 1.61 27.27
C LEU A 159 -16.33 1.63 26.18
N LEU A 160 -15.46 2.64 26.17
CA LEU A 160 -14.36 2.73 25.20
C LEU A 160 -13.38 1.56 25.35
N ARG A 161 -13.09 1.12 26.58
CA ARG A 161 -12.27 -0.07 26.85
C ARG A 161 -12.92 -1.35 26.30
N VAL A 162 -14.22 -1.54 26.53
CA VAL A 162 -14.99 -2.69 26.02
C VAL A 162 -15.02 -2.68 24.49
N LEU A 163 -15.19 -1.52 23.87
CA LEU A 163 -15.11 -1.39 22.40
C LEU A 163 -13.73 -1.75 21.87
N GLY A 164 -12.65 -1.30 22.52
CA GLY A 164 -11.27 -1.67 22.15
C GLY A 164 -11.01 -3.18 22.32
N LEU A 165 -11.46 -3.77 23.43
CA LEU A 165 -11.40 -5.22 23.64
C LEU A 165 -12.19 -6.00 22.60
N SER A 166 -13.40 -5.53 22.27
CA SER A 166 -14.21 -6.12 21.21
C SER A 166 -13.48 -6.07 19.87
N ALA A 167 -12.77 -4.98 19.57
CA ALA A 167 -11.97 -4.86 18.36
C ALA A 167 -10.81 -5.88 18.33
N GLU A 168 -10.10 -6.07 19.44
CA GLU A 168 -9.04 -7.08 19.56
C GLU A 168 -9.57 -8.52 19.40
N ILE A 169 -10.83 -8.79 19.79
CA ILE A 169 -11.44 -10.12 19.67
C ILE A 169 -12.03 -10.35 18.27
N THR A 170 -12.69 -9.34 17.71
CA THR A 170 -13.48 -9.46 16.47
C THR A 170 -12.75 -9.00 15.22
N GLY A 171 -11.65 -8.25 15.36
CA GLY A 171 -10.98 -7.55 14.26
C GLY A 171 -11.75 -6.31 13.76
N THR A 172 -12.84 -5.90 14.42
CA THR A 172 -13.65 -4.74 14.01
C THR A 172 -13.62 -3.63 15.07
N ASN A 173 -13.14 -2.44 14.71
CA ASN A 173 -13.10 -1.25 15.55
C ASN A 173 -14.10 -0.17 15.09
N PRO A 174 -15.33 -0.15 15.63
CA PRO A 174 -16.38 0.77 15.15
C PRO A 174 -16.08 2.25 15.42
N ILE A 175 -15.13 2.57 16.30
CA ILE A 175 -14.77 3.95 16.64
C ILE A 175 -13.50 4.46 15.95
N ALA A 176 -12.77 3.60 15.24
CA ALA A 176 -11.51 3.94 14.58
C ALA A 176 -11.64 5.13 13.63
N VAL A 177 -12.73 5.20 12.85
CA VAL A 177 -12.97 6.30 11.91
C VAL A 177 -13.01 7.66 12.62
N PHE A 178 -13.67 7.75 13.77
CA PHE A 178 -13.76 9.01 14.52
C PHE A 178 -12.41 9.41 15.12
N ILE A 179 -11.63 8.43 15.59
CA ILE A 179 -10.28 8.67 16.12
C ILE A 179 -9.36 9.21 15.02
N TRP A 180 -9.37 8.58 13.85
CA TRP A 180 -8.50 8.98 12.74
C TRP A 180 -8.91 10.33 12.15
N GLN A 181 -10.21 10.61 12.07
CA GLN A 181 -10.73 11.93 11.70
C GLN A 181 -10.31 13.01 12.70
N ALA A 182 -10.41 12.74 14.01
CA ALA A 182 -10.01 13.69 15.05
C ALA A 182 -8.50 13.97 15.05
N ARG A 183 -7.68 12.97 14.68
CA ARG A 183 -6.23 13.14 14.47
C ARG A 183 -5.89 13.89 13.17
N GLY A 184 -6.85 13.99 12.25
CA GLY A 184 -6.64 14.60 10.94
C GLY A 184 -5.89 13.69 9.96
N ASP A 185 -5.84 12.38 10.20
CA ASP A 185 -5.09 11.41 9.39
C ASP A 185 -5.83 11.04 8.08
N ILE A 186 -7.15 11.22 8.05
CA ILE A 186 -8.03 10.89 6.93
C ILE A 186 -8.94 12.04 6.54
N GLU A 187 -9.39 12.01 5.29
CA GLU A 187 -10.44 12.88 4.78
C GLU A 187 -11.79 12.56 5.43
N SER A 188 -12.66 13.57 5.54
CA SER A 188 -13.99 13.42 6.14
C SER A 188 -14.96 12.68 5.24
N THR A 189 -14.81 12.84 3.92
CA THR A 189 -15.67 12.23 2.90
C THR A 189 -15.22 10.83 2.51
N PRO A 190 -16.13 9.96 2.05
CA PRO A 190 -15.76 8.71 1.42
C PRO A 190 -14.80 8.88 0.25
N ALA A 191 -13.91 7.90 0.06
CA ALA A 191 -12.88 7.95 -0.98
C ALA A 191 -13.47 7.94 -2.41
N GLY A 192 -14.55 7.19 -2.65
CA GLY A 192 -15.18 7.09 -3.96
C GLY A 192 -14.21 6.63 -5.05
N VAL A 193 -13.94 7.50 -6.03
CA VAL A 193 -12.90 7.28 -7.04
C VAL A 193 -11.69 8.13 -6.70
N VAL A 194 -10.54 7.50 -6.54
CA VAL A 194 -9.27 8.15 -6.25
C VAL A 194 -8.44 8.23 -7.53
N THR A 195 -7.93 9.41 -7.82
CA THR A 195 -6.95 9.66 -8.90
C THR A 195 -5.57 9.88 -8.30
N GLY A 196 -4.55 9.23 -8.86
CA GLY A 196 -3.15 9.38 -8.42
C GLY A 196 -2.60 10.79 -8.60
N ASP A 197 -1.58 11.16 -7.82
CA ASP A 197 -0.89 12.45 -7.93
C ASP A 197 0.33 12.36 -8.85
N ALA A 198 1.14 11.30 -8.73
CA ALA A 198 2.35 11.08 -9.54
C ALA A 198 2.03 10.56 -10.95
N SER A 199 0.83 10.02 -11.12
CA SER A 199 0.32 9.48 -12.38
C SER A 199 -1.20 9.48 -12.31
N HIS A 200 -1.89 9.88 -13.38
CA HIS A 200 -3.36 9.99 -13.37
C HIS A 200 -4.10 8.64 -13.49
N TYR A 201 -3.58 7.59 -12.83
CA TYR A 201 -4.30 6.33 -12.68
C TYR A 201 -5.57 6.55 -11.83
N ARG A 202 -6.52 5.61 -11.93
CA ARG A 202 -7.74 5.65 -11.12
C ARG A 202 -7.96 4.34 -10.36
N LEU A 203 -8.58 4.46 -9.21
CA LEU A 203 -8.93 3.33 -8.34
C LEU A 203 -10.23 3.63 -7.61
N ARG A 204 -11.11 2.64 -7.48
CA ARG A 204 -12.47 2.80 -6.95
C ARG A 204 -12.64 2.08 -5.62
N ALA A 205 -13.07 2.83 -4.60
CA ALA A 205 -13.53 2.26 -3.36
C ALA A 205 -14.93 1.62 -3.53
N PRO A 206 -15.15 0.40 -3.03
CA PRO A 206 -16.40 -0.35 -3.24
C PRO A 206 -17.53 0.11 -2.31
N SER A 207 -17.25 0.89 -1.27
CA SER A 207 -18.25 1.37 -0.32
C SER A 207 -17.86 2.70 0.34
N ASP A 208 -18.86 3.35 0.95
CA ASP A 208 -18.69 4.60 1.71
C ASP A 208 -18.00 4.42 3.07
N ARG A 209 -17.37 3.27 3.33
CA ARG A 209 -16.55 3.02 4.53
C ARG A 209 -15.07 3.32 4.32
N TRP A 210 -14.65 3.38 3.06
CA TRP A 210 -13.28 3.71 2.70
C TRP A 210 -13.05 5.21 2.75
N ARG A 211 -11.90 5.62 3.27
CA ARG A 211 -11.48 7.01 3.43
C ARG A 211 -10.11 7.18 2.80
N LEU A 212 -9.89 8.33 2.17
CA LEU A 212 -8.56 8.69 1.70
C LEU A 212 -7.75 9.20 2.90
N ARG A 213 -6.52 8.73 3.06
CA ARG A 213 -5.57 9.32 4.01
C ARG A 213 -5.06 10.63 3.46
N LYS A 214 -4.86 11.62 4.33
CA LYS A 214 -4.27 12.89 3.91
C LYS A 214 -2.84 12.67 3.41
N PRO A 215 -2.38 13.42 2.38
CA PRO A 215 -1.06 13.22 1.79
C PRO A 215 0.09 13.26 2.81
N GLU A 216 0.03 14.18 3.79
CA GLU A 216 1.06 14.33 4.82
C GLU A 216 1.12 13.13 5.74
N ALA A 217 -0.05 12.59 6.13
CA ALA A 217 -0.14 11.41 6.97
C ALA A 217 0.32 10.15 6.22
N ALA A 218 -0.07 10.00 4.95
CA ALA A 218 0.37 8.89 4.10
C ALA A 218 1.90 8.90 3.90
N LYS A 219 2.48 10.06 3.56
CA LYS A 219 3.93 10.21 3.31
C LYS A 219 4.78 10.09 4.57
N LYS A 220 4.24 10.45 5.73
CA LYS A 220 4.89 10.24 7.03
C LYS A 220 5.13 8.75 7.30
N ASP A 221 4.16 7.90 6.95
CA ASP A 221 4.23 6.46 7.20
C ASP A 221 4.94 5.71 6.06
N ASN A 222 4.79 6.17 4.83
CA ASN A 222 5.51 5.63 3.67
C ASN A 222 5.82 6.76 2.67
N ALA A 223 7.09 7.14 2.54
CA ALA A 223 7.52 8.23 1.67
C ALA A 223 7.25 8.00 0.17
N LEU A 224 7.07 6.75 -0.26
CA LEU A 224 6.74 6.37 -1.64
C LEU A 224 5.23 6.34 -1.91
N ALA A 225 4.40 6.62 -0.91
CA ALA A 225 2.95 6.63 -1.06
C ALA A 225 2.52 7.73 -2.04
N ASP A 226 1.91 7.32 -3.14
CA ASP A 226 1.18 8.23 -4.02
C ASP A 226 -0.22 8.49 -3.46
N ARG A 227 -0.99 7.41 -3.28
CA ARG A 227 -2.31 7.43 -2.63
C ARG A 227 -2.44 6.31 -1.62
N TRP A 228 -3.15 6.60 -0.53
CA TRP A 228 -3.42 5.62 0.50
C TRP A 228 -4.87 5.74 0.96
N ILE A 229 -5.71 4.75 0.65
CA ILE A 229 -7.05 4.63 1.21
C ILE A 229 -7.08 3.62 2.35
N SER A 230 -7.90 3.88 3.36
CA SER A 230 -8.09 2.98 4.49
C SER A 230 -9.55 2.77 4.80
N ARG A 231 -9.84 1.64 5.41
CA ARG A 231 -11.11 1.31 6.03
C ARG A 231 -10.85 1.11 7.53
N PRO A 232 -10.96 2.19 8.34
CA PRO A 232 -10.49 2.20 9.72
C PRO A 232 -11.14 1.14 10.61
N ASP A 233 -12.39 0.76 10.35
CA ASP A 233 -13.08 -0.25 11.15
C ASP A 233 -12.45 -1.64 11.07
N LEU A 234 -11.78 -1.98 9.96
CA LEU A 234 -11.11 -3.27 9.80
C LEU A 234 -9.58 -3.18 9.84
N ASP A 235 -9.04 -1.97 10.05
CA ASP A 235 -7.62 -1.66 9.84
C ASP A 235 -7.13 -2.15 8.47
N ALA A 236 -7.99 -2.02 7.45
CA ALA A 236 -7.70 -2.43 6.09
C ALA A 236 -7.19 -1.24 5.29
N HIS A 237 -6.20 -1.49 4.44
CA HIS A 237 -5.43 -0.46 3.75
C HIS A 237 -5.26 -0.83 2.29
N VAL A 238 -5.31 0.18 1.41
CA VAL A 238 -4.79 0.08 0.06
C VAL A 238 -3.86 1.26 -0.19
N LEU A 239 -2.58 0.94 -0.38
CA LEU A 239 -1.52 1.88 -0.70
C LEU A 239 -1.14 1.70 -2.17
N VAL A 240 -1.02 2.79 -2.91
CA VAL A 240 -0.49 2.79 -4.27
C VAL A 240 0.86 3.48 -4.28
N ILE A 241 1.84 2.81 -4.87
CA ILE A 241 3.15 3.35 -5.22
C ILE A 241 3.21 3.37 -6.74
N ALA A 242 3.44 4.56 -7.31
CA ALA A 242 3.59 4.76 -8.75
C ALA A 242 5.03 5.17 -9.06
N GLU A 243 5.73 4.36 -9.84
CA GLU A 243 7.12 4.56 -10.21
C GLU A 243 7.22 4.85 -11.71
N LYS A 244 8.06 5.82 -12.07
CA LYS A 244 8.41 6.11 -13.47
C LYS A 244 9.90 5.84 -13.70
N VAL A 245 10.21 5.00 -14.68
CA VAL A 245 11.56 4.68 -15.14
C VAL A 245 11.68 5.08 -16.62
N PRO A 246 12.09 6.33 -16.92
CA PRO A 246 12.09 6.85 -18.29
C PRO A 246 12.89 5.99 -19.26
N GLY A 247 12.35 5.79 -20.46
CA GLY A 247 12.97 5.03 -21.56
C GLY A 247 13.07 3.52 -21.36
N MET A 248 12.56 2.97 -20.25
CA MET A 248 12.71 1.56 -19.90
C MET A 248 11.36 0.84 -19.83
N MET A 249 11.32 -0.38 -20.36
CA MET A 249 10.19 -1.27 -20.14
C MET A 249 10.25 -1.86 -18.73
N VAL A 250 9.14 -1.77 -17.99
CA VAL A 250 8.95 -2.49 -16.74
C VAL A 250 8.19 -3.77 -17.03
N LEU A 251 8.77 -4.92 -16.68
CA LEU A 251 8.11 -6.21 -16.84
C LEU A 251 7.27 -6.53 -15.59
N PRO A 252 5.99 -6.91 -15.73
CA PRO A 252 5.13 -7.17 -14.58
C PRO A 252 5.63 -8.33 -13.72
N ASP A 253 6.23 -9.34 -14.36
CA ASP A 253 6.80 -10.48 -13.66
C ASP A 253 8.04 -10.12 -12.83
N ALA A 254 8.93 -9.30 -13.39
CA ALA A 254 10.11 -8.80 -12.68
C ALA A 254 9.72 -7.87 -11.52
N LEU A 255 8.70 -7.03 -11.71
CA LEU A 255 8.17 -6.18 -10.65
C LEU A 255 7.53 -7.00 -9.52
N ALA A 256 6.77 -8.05 -9.86
CA ALA A 256 6.22 -8.98 -8.86
C ALA A 256 7.32 -9.67 -8.05
N ASP A 257 8.38 -10.14 -8.72
CA ASP A 257 9.53 -10.78 -8.04
C ASP A 257 10.24 -9.81 -7.10
N ALA A 258 10.41 -8.55 -7.51
CA ALA A 258 10.98 -7.50 -6.67
C ALA A 258 10.12 -7.24 -5.42
N VAL A 259 8.79 -7.16 -5.56
CA VAL A 259 7.86 -7.03 -4.43
C VAL A 259 7.97 -8.20 -3.46
N ILE A 260 7.96 -9.44 -3.97
CA ILE A 260 8.10 -10.65 -3.13
C ILE A 260 9.44 -10.66 -2.41
N LYS A 261 10.53 -10.31 -3.10
CA LYS A 261 11.87 -10.23 -2.51
C LYS A 261 11.94 -9.18 -1.40
N ASN A 262 11.39 -7.99 -1.63
CA ASN A 262 11.34 -6.92 -0.64
C ASN A 262 10.55 -7.34 0.61
N GLY A 263 9.41 -8.02 0.43
CA GLY A 263 8.62 -8.59 1.53
C GLY A 263 9.42 -9.58 2.37
N LYS A 264 10.15 -10.51 1.73
CA LYS A 264 11.03 -11.48 2.41
C LYS A 264 12.13 -10.82 3.23
N THR A 265 12.66 -9.67 2.78
CA THR A 265 13.76 -8.98 3.46
C THR A 265 13.30 -8.09 4.62
N THR A 266 12.05 -7.62 4.60
CA THR A 266 11.56 -6.62 5.55
C THR A 266 10.70 -7.21 6.66
N ALA A 267 10.02 -8.32 6.40
CA ALA A 267 9.17 -8.99 7.37
C ALA A 267 9.97 -9.94 8.29
N THR A 268 9.56 -10.07 9.55
CA THR A 268 10.15 -11.06 10.48
C THR A 268 9.68 -12.48 10.19
N ALA A 269 8.52 -12.63 9.55
CA ALA A 269 8.03 -13.87 8.97
C ALA A 269 7.35 -13.55 7.63
N PHE A 270 7.53 -14.40 6.62
CA PHE A 270 6.98 -14.21 5.28
C PHE A 270 6.59 -15.54 4.64
N GLU A 271 5.36 -15.62 4.13
CA GLU A 271 4.81 -16.74 3.38
C GLU A 271 4.24 -16.19 2.06
N PHE A 272 4.76 -16.72 0.95
CA PHE A 272 4.16 -16.53 -0.36
C PHE A 272 3.04 -17.56 -0.53
N VAL A 273 1.81 -17.09 -0.75
CA VAL A 273 0.63 -17.96 -0.90
C VAL A 273 0.43 -18.31 -2.37
N ASP A 274 0.23 -17.29 -3.21
CA ASP A 274 0.06 -17.47 -4.65
C ASP A 274 0.48 -16.24 -5.47
N ARG A 275 0.53 -16.46 -6.78
CA ARG A 275 0.62 -15.42 -7.80
C ARG A 275 -0.23 -15.82 -8.99
N THR A 276 -1.06 -14.91 -9.45
CA THR A 276 -1.94 -15.11 -10.60
C THR A 276 -1.90 -13.87 -11.52
N PRO A 277 -2.27 -14.00 -12.81
CA PRO A 277 -2.52 -12.82 -13.65
C PRO A 277 -3.61 -11.96 -13.03
N LEU A 278 -3.43 -10.63 -13.04
CA LEU A 278 -4.47 -9.70 -12.59
C LEU A 278 -5.63 -9.75 -13.59
N ARG A 279 -6.87 -9.99 -13.16
CA ARG A 279 -7.98 -10.27 -14.09
C ARG A 279 -8.26 -9.09 -15.02
N THR A 280 -8.16 -7.87 -14.52
CA THR A 280 -8.37 -6.65 -15.30
C THR A 280 -7.20 -6.26 -16.20
N HIS A 281 -6.00 -6.77 -15.93
CA HIS A 281 -4.79 -6.53 -16.72
C HIS A 281 -3.98 -7.83 -16.88
N PRO A 282 -4.50 -8.86 -17.58
CA PRO A 282 -3.90 -10.20 -17.56
C PRO A 282 -2.50 -10.24 -18.19
N GLU A 283 -2.26 -9.42 -19.22
CA GLU A 283 -0.95 -9.29 -19.85
C GLU A 283 0.01 -8.48 -18.97
N ASN A 284 -0.46 -7.32 -18.50
CA ASN A 284 0.36 -6.26 -17.90
C ASN A 284 0.42 -6.30 -16.37
N GLY A 285 -0.27 -7.24 -15.71
CA GLY A 285 -0.43 -7.23 -14.27
C GLY A 285 -0.39 -8.62 -13.63
N ARG A 286 0.06 -8.64 -12.38
CA ARG A 286 0.07 -9.83 -11.52
C ARG A 286 -0.54 -9.49 -10.17
N LEU A 287 -1.34 -10.39 -9.64
CA LEU A 287 -1.84 -10.37 -8.28
C LEU A 287 -1.01 -11.34 -7.44
N VAL A 288 -0.45 -10.85 -6.34
CA VAL A 288 0.40 -11.62 -5.43
C VAL A 288 -0.29 -11.68 -4.06
N HIS A 289 -0.56 -12.88 -3.56
CA HIS A 289 -1.09 -13.09 -2.21
C HIS A 289 0.04 -13.50 -1.27
N THR A 290 0.21 -12.76 -0.17
CA THR A 290 1.22 -13.06 0.85
C THR A 290 0.66 -12.96 2.26
N ARG A 291 1.32 -13.65 3.19
CA ARG A 291 1.17 -13.46 4.63
C ARG A 291 2.52 -13.07 5.21
N SER A 292 2.53 -12.11 6.12
CA SER A 292 3.78 -11.62 6.71
C SER A 292 3.58 -11.13 8.13
N THR A 293 4.67 -11.03 8.88
CA THR A 293 4.70 -10.36 10.17
C THR A 293 5.62 -9.14 10.08
N THR A 294 5.05 -7.95 10.27
CA THR A 294 5.80 -6.68 10.23
C THR A 294 5.53 -5.92 11.51
N SER A 295 6.59 -5.48 12.20
CA SER A 295 6.46 -4.77 13.50
C SER A 295 5.64 -5.53 14.54
N GLY A 296 5.66 -6.87 14.50
CA GLY A 296 4.90 -7.74 15.40
C GLY A 296 3.42 -7.90 15.05
N ILE A 297 2.96 -7.35 13.92
CA ILE A 297 1.59 -7.48 13.42
C ILE A 297 1.56 -8.52 12.31
N GLU A 298 0.70 -9.54 12.43
CA GLU A 298 0.42 -10.49 11.35
C GLU A 298 -0.51 -9.85 10.32
N ILE A 299 -0.01 -9.69 9.11
CA ILE A 299 -0.68 -9.04 7.98
C ILE A 299 -0.89 -10.08 6.88
N GLU A 300 -2.06 -10.03 6.26
CA GLU A 300 -2.34 -10.75 5.01
C GLU A 300 -2.64 -9.73 3.91
N SER A 301 -2.11 -9.95 2.71
CA SER A 301 -2.13 -8.95 1.64
C SER A 301 -2.40 -9.54 0.26
N LEU A 302 -3.10 -8.74 -0.55
CA LEU A 302 -3.26 -8.87 -1.99
C LEU A 302 -2.52 -7.69 -2.63
N THR A 303 -1.37 -7.94 -3.24
CA THR A 303 -0.62 -6.91 -3.93
C THR A 303 -0.79 -7.09 -5.43
N ALA A 304 -1.43 -6.13 -6.10
CA ALA A 304 -1.32 -6.07 -7.56
C ALA A 304 -0.09 -5.29 -7.96
N VAL A 305 0.65 -5.83 -8.91
CA VAL A 305 1.60 -5.08 -9.70
C VAL A 305 1.05 -4.92 -11.10
N VAL A 306 1.11 -3.70 -11.63
CA VAL A 306 0.74 -3.40 -13.02
C VAL A 306 1.90 -2.66 -13.63
N ALA A 307 2.38 -3.11 -14.78
CA ALA A 307 3.54 -2.53 -15.45
C ALA A 307 3.20 -2.19 -16.90
N THR A 308 3.70 -1.04 -17.32
CA THR A 308 3.59 -0.51 -18.70
C THR A 308 4.93 0.10 -19.07
N TYR A 309 5.08 0.58 -20.30
CA TYR A 309 6.30 1.26 -20.70
C TYR A 309 6.56 2.50 -19.83
N GLU A 310 7.78 2.61 -19.32
CA GLU A 310 8.24 3.59 -18.33
C GLU A 310 7.56 3.58 -16.96
N ARG A 311 6.54 2.75 -16.70
CA ARG A 311 5.76 2.87 -15.46
C ARG A 311 5.48 1.54 -14.78
N GLY A 312 5.71 1.51 -13.47
CA GLY A 312 5.33 0.42 -12.59
C GLY A 312 4.40 0.92 -11.50
N TYR A 313 3.36 0.15 -11.20
CA TYR A 313 2.42 0.42 -10.13
C TYR A 313 2.41 -0.75 -9.17
N GLN A 314 2.50 -0.46 -7.88
CA GLN A 314 2.32 -1.43 -6.80
C GLN A 314 1.08 -0.99 -6.01
N ILE A 315 0.03 -1.81 -6.02
CA ILE A 315 -1.21 -1.60 -5.29
C ILE A 315 -1.24 -2.60 -4.14
N LEU A 316 -0.76 -2.19 -2.97
CA LEU A 316 -0.64 -3.01 -1.77
C LEU A 316 -1.95 -2.94 -0.98
N ALA A 317 -2.79 -3.96 -1.12
CA ALA A 317 -4.04 -4.08 -0.37
C ALA A 317 -3.86 -5.08 0.79
N PHE A 318 -3.98 -4.64 2.04
CA PHE A 318 -3.67 -5.47 3.21
C PHE A 318 -4.54 -5.16 4.41
N ALA A 319 -4.62 -6.11 5.34
CA ALA A 319 -5.27 -5.95 6.64
C ALA A 319 -4.60 -6.89 7.66
N PRO A 320 -4.78 -6.66 8.98
CA PRO A 320 -4.46 -7.66 9.98
C PRO A 320 -5.12 -9.01 9.65
N ARG A 321 -4.39 -10.10 9.87
CA ARG A 321 -4.86 -11.46 9.53
C ARG A 321 -6.24 -11.79 10.13
N GLN A 322 -6.55 -11.23 11.29
CA GLN A 322 -7.83 -11.42 11.97
C GLN A 322 -9.03 -10.79 11.25
N SER A 323 -8.84 -9.63 10.61
CA SER A 323 -9.90 -8.92 9.87
C SER A 323 -9.81 -9.15 8.36
N PHE A 324 -8.72 -9.74 7.86
CA PHE A 324 -8.48 -9.94 6.44
C PHE A 324 -9.61 -10.67 5.73
N ALA A 325 -10.10 -11.80 6.26
CA ALA A 325 -11.19 -12.54 5.62
C ALA A 325 -12.47 -11.70 5.42
N GLN A 326 -12.73 -10.71 6.29
CA GLN A 326 -13.86 -9.79 6.17
C GLN A 326 -13.57 -8.63 5.20
N ALA A 327 -12.32 -8.20 5.10
CA ALA A 327 -11.87 -7.12 4.22
C ALA A 327 -11.58 -7.60 2.79
N GLU A 328 -11.21 -8.87 2.60
CA GLU A 328 -10.68 -9.46 1.37
C GLU A 328 -11.55 -9.19 0.14
N PRO A 329 -12.89 -9.34 0.18
CA PRO A 329 -13.71 -9.08 -1.00
C PRO A 329 -13.63 -7.63 -1.46
N GLU A 330 -13.56 -6.68 -0.52
CA GLU A 330 -13.43 -5.26 -0.82
C GLU A 330 -12.00 -4.90 -1.25
N LEU A 331 -10.97 -5.45 -0.58
CA LEU A 331 -9.56 -5.28 -0.97
C LEU A 331 -9.32 -5.75 -2.40
N ARG A 332 -9.84 -6.94 -2.75
CA ARG A 332 -9.76 -7.48 -4.11
C ARG A 332 -10.52 -6.60 -5.10
N ALA A 333 -11.73 -6.16 -4.77
CA ALA A 333 -12.51 -5.29 -5.63
C ALA A 333 -11.79 -3.96 -5.92
N ILE A 334 -11.11 -3.40 -4.92
CA ILE A 334 -10.29 -2.19 -5.09
C ILE A 334 -9.13 -2.46 -6.05
N VAL A 335 -8.35 -3.51 -5.80
CA VAL A 335 -7.19 -3.88 -6.61
C VAL A 335 -7.58 -4.11 -8.07
N GLU A 336 -8.68 -4.83 -8.28
CA GLU A 336 -9.23 -5.11 -9.62
C GLU A 336 -9.96 -3.90 -10.24
N SER A 337 -10.09 -2.78 -9.55
CA SER A 337 -10.65 -1.54 -10.12
C SER A 337 -9.59 -0.59 -10.69
N PHE A 338 -8.32 -1.00 -10.64
CA PHE A 338 -7.22 -0.16 -11.09
C PHE A 338 -7.30 0.11 -12.59
N GLU A 339 -7.30 1.38 -12.96
CA GLU A 339 -7.30 1.87 -14.34
C GLU A 339 -6.00 2.63 -14.61
N LEU A 340 -5.32 2.27 -15.70
CA LEU A 340 -4.13 2.98 -16.17
C LEU A 340 -4.48 4.41 -16.63
N PRO A 341 -3.54 5.36 -16.57
CA PRO A 341 -3.72 6.69 -17.15
C PRO A 341 -4.06 6.59 -18.64
N THR A 342 -4.94 7.47 -19.11
CA THR A 342 -5.36 7.52 -20.53
C THR A 342 -4.89 8.79 -21.25
N ASP A 343 -4.39 9.75 -20.48
CA ASP A 343 -3.98 11.08 -20.90
C ASP A 343 -2.46 11.26 -20.94
N GLU A 344 -1.70 10.24 -20.54
CA GLU A 344 -0.25 10.27 -20.54
C GLU A 344 0.34 9.50 -21.71
N THR A 345 1.12 10.19 -22.53
CA THR A 345 1.88 9.55 -23.61
C THR A 345 3.22 9.04 -23.05
N PRO A 346 3.55 7.75 -23.24
CA PRO A 346 4.86 7.24 -22.86
C PRO A 346 5.97 7.99 -23.61
N GLY A 347 7.13 8.15 -22.96
CA GLY A 347 8.33 8.67 -23.60
C GLY A 347 8.86 7.72 -24.69
N LEU A 348 9.94 8.14 -25.34
CA LEU A 348 10.68 7.30 -26.27
C LEU A 348 11.89 6.66 -25.58
N PRO A 349 12.31 5.45 -26.02
CA PRO A 349 13.61 4.91 -25.69
C PRO A 349 14.72 5.93 -25.99
N ALA A 350 15.77 5.97 -25.17
CA ALA A 350 16.88 6.92 -25.37
C ALA A 350 17.61 6.72 -26.71
N ASP A 351 17.50 5.52 -27.28
CA ASP A 351 18.05 5.09 -28.55
C ASP A 351 17.07 5.17 -29.72
N ALA A 352 15.88 5.75 -29.54
CA ALA A 352 14.93 6.00 -30.61
C ALA A 352 15.14 7.41 -31.24
N GLU A 353 14.82 7.51 -32.52
CA GLU A 353 14.62 8.77 -33.25
C GLU A 353 13.22 9.34 -32.93
N PRO A 354 13.00 10.66 -33.11
CA PRO A 354 11.69 11.29 -32.87
C PRO A 354 10.55 10.70 -33.71
N LEU A 355 9.33 10.68 -33.16
CA LEU A 355 8.11 10.25 -33.85
C LEU A 355 7.48 11.36 -34.71
N PRO A 356 6.66 10.99 -35.73
CA PRO A 356 6.58 9.66 -36.31
C PRO A 356 7.78 9.38 -37.23
N PRO A 357 8.20 8.12 -37.37
CA PRO A 357 9.35 7.75 -38.22
C PRO A 357 9.09 7.95 -39.72
N GLY A 358 7.81 8.04 -40.13
CA GLY A 358 7.44 8.09 -41.54
C GLY A 358 7.94 6.87 -42.33
N LYS A 359 8.15 7.04 -43.64
CA LYS A 359 8.69 5.99 -44.52
C LYS A 359 10.19 5.80 -44.24
N VAL A 360 10.57 4.64 -43.71
CA VAL A 360 11.95 4.29 -43.39
C VAL A 360 12.68 3.87 -44.66
N THR A 361 13.82 4.50 -44.95
CA THR A 361 14.68 4.13 -46.08
C THR A 361 15.94 3.43 -45.57
N GLY A 362 16.30 2.32 -46.20
CA GLY A 362 17.51 1.57 -45.87
C GLY A 362 18.79 2.40 -46.07
N VAL A 363 19.83 2.11 -45.28
CA VAL A 363 21.13 2.81 -45.34
C VAL A 363 22.07 2.10 -46.30
N SER A 364 22.23 0.79 -46.13
CA SER A 364 23.07 -0.04 -46.99
C SER A 364 22.48 -0.21 -48.38
N THR A 365 21.15 -0.21 -48.48
CA THR A 365 20.41 -0.42 -49.72
C THR A 365 19.13 0.41 -49.73
N ASN A 366 18.78 1.01 -50.87
CA ASN A 366 17.58 1.84 -51.05
C ASN A 366 16.25 1.03 -51.11
N TYR A 367 16.01 0.16 -50.13
CA TYR A 367 14.68 -0.40 -49.88
C TYR A 367 13.86 0.59 -49.04
N THR A 368 12.56 0.35 -48.92
CA THR A 368 11.73 1.12 -47.99
C THR A 368 10.80 0.25 -47.16
N LEU A 369 10.51 0.69 -45.94
CA LEU A 369 9.63 0.05 -44.97
C LEU A 369 8.71 1.12 -44.36
N THR A 370 7.42 0.84 -44.22
CA THR A 370 6.48 1.78 -43.61
C THR A 370 6.01 1.21 -42.27
N PRO A 371 6.24 1.92 -41.15
CA PRO A 371 5.72 1.49 -39.86
C PRO A 371 4.19 1.47 -39.87
N PRO A 372 3.55 0.49 -39.21
CA PRO A 372 2.11 0.26 -39.32
C PRO A 372 1.29 1.33 -38.57
N SER A 373 1.89 2.05 -37.62
CA SER A 373 1.26 3.16 -36.92
C SER A 373 2.29 4.14 -36.33
N ASP A 374 1.82 5.28 -35.83
CA ASP A 374 2.65 6.29 -35.15
C ASP A 374 3.20 5.81 -33.78
N ALA A 375 2.77 4.63 -33.29
CA ALA A 375 3.30 4.03 -32.06
C ALA A 375 4.69 3.39 -32.24
N TRP A 376 5.15 3.28 -33.48
CA TRP A 376 6.43 2.69 -33.83
C TRP A 376 7.50 3.77 -33.96
N ALA A 377 8.66 3.55 -33.34
CA ALA A 377 9.81 4.45 -33.40
C ALA A 377 10.96 3.81 -34.18
N LEU A 378 11.70 4.59 -34.96
CA LEU A 378 12.94 4.16 -35.59
C LEU A 378 14.07 4.20 -34.54
N ARG A 379 14.83 3.12 -34.39
CA ARG A 379 16.05 3.13 -33.56
C ARG A 379 17.20 3.83 -34.29
N LYS A 380 18.04 4.51 -33.52
CA LYS A 380 19.31 5.07 -33.97
C LYS A 380 20.19 3.96 -34.56
N ALA A 381 20.96 4.30 -35.59
CA ALA A 381 21.79 3.35 -36.32
C ALA A 381 22.85 2.70 -35.40
N GLU A 382 23.45 3.46 -34.50
CA GLU A 382 24.49 2.97 -33.59
C GLU A 382 23.94 1.91 -32.62
N ALA A 383 22.72 2.09 -32.13
CA ALA A 383 22.06 1.13 -31.25
C ALA A 383 21.63 -0.14 -32.01
N THR A 384 21.09 0.05 -33.22
CA THR A 384 20.72 -1.04 -34.14
C THR A 384 21.92 -1.95 -34.41
N GLN A 385 23.06 -1.38 -34.82
CA GLN A 385 24.26 -2.14 -35.17
C GLN A 385 24.95 -2.77 -33.96
N LYS A 386 24.84 -2.16 -32.78
CA LYS A 386 25.37 -2.71 -31.54
C LYS A 386 24.67 -4.02 -31.17
N ASP A 387 23.34 -4.06 -31.28
CA ASP A 387 22.55 -5.23 -30.89
C ASP A 387 22.52 -6.30 -31.98
N ASN A 388 22.49 -5.88 -33.25
CA ASN A 388 22.61 -6.79 -34.40
C ASN A 388 23.43 -6.14 -35.52
N PRO A 389 24.70 -6.55 -35.71
CA PRO A 389 25.56 -6.00 -36.76
C PRO A 389 25.05 -6.19 -38.19
N LEU A 390 24.10 -7.10 -38.41
CA LEU A 390 23.48 -7.35 -39.72
C LEU A 390 22.21 -6.52 -39.97
N ALA A 391 21.66 -5.88 -38.93
CA ALA A 391 20.45 -5.08 -39.07
C ALA A 391 20.78 -3.72 -39.72
N ASP A 392 20.09 -3.40 -40.82
CA ASP A 392 20.25 -2.13 -41.53
C ASP A 392 19.39 -1.03 -40.90
N ARG A 393 18.10 -1.30 -40.71
CA ARG A 393 17.14 -0.45 -40.00
C ARG A 393 16.32 -1.27 -39.03
N TRP A 394 15.95 -0.66 -37.91
CA TRP A 394 15.19 -1.31 -36.84
C TRP A 394 14.13 -0.35 -36.30
N ILE A 395 12.86 -0.69 -36.45
CA ILE A 395 11.74 0.00 -35.79
C ILE A 395 11.24 -0.80 -34.58
N VAL A 396 10.82 -0.11 -33.55
CA VAL A 396 10.34 -0.70 -32.29
C VAL A 396 9.02 -0.10 -31.86
N ARG A 397 8.19 -0.92 -31.23
CA ARG A 397 7.00 -0.51 -30.49
C ARG A 397 7.26 -0.69 -29.00
N PRO A 398 7.70 0.38 -28.29
CA PRO A 398 8.23 0.26 -26.94
C PRO A 398 7.22 -0.26 -25.90
N ASP A 399 5.93 0.08 -26.07
CA ASP A 399 4.85 -0.36 -25.18
C ASP A 399 4.58 -1.86 -25.21
N LYS A 400 4.99 -2.53 -26.28
CA LYS A 400 4.74 -3.95 -26.50
C LYS A 400 6.00 -4.80 -26.60
N ASP A 401 7.18 -4.18 -26.51
CA ASP A 401 8.46 -4.87 -26.74
C ASP A 401 8.46 -5.60 -28.09
N ALA A 402 7.91 -4.93 -29.10
CA ALA A 402 7.78 -5.47 -30.44
C ALA A 402 8.79 -4.80 -31.36
N HIS A 403 9.41 -5.60 -32.22
CA HIS A 403 10.57 -5.21 -33.00
C HIS A 403 10.37 -5.60 -34.45
N VAL A 404 10.78 -4.75 -35.38
CA VAL A 404 10.93 -5.10 -36.79
C VAL A 404 12.28 -4.57 -37.26
N PHE A 405 13.11 -5.43 -37.83
CA PHE A 405 14.36 -5.00 -38.43
C PHE A 405 14.60 -5.69 -39.77
N VAL A 406 15.42 -5.05 -40.61
CA VAL A 406 15.74 -5.55 -41.95
C VAL A 406 17.19 -5.97 -42.02
N VAL A 407 17.43 -7.17 -42.53
CA VAL A 407 18.76 -7.66 -42.92
C VAL A 407 18.81 -7.68 -44.44
N ALA A 408 19.78 -6.99 -45.02
CA ALA A 408 20.03 -6.99 -46.46
C ALA A 408 21.17 -7.95 -46.80
N GLU A 409 20.93 -8.87 -47.73
CA GLU A 409 21.91 -9.83 -48.22
C GLU A 409 22.16 -9.60 -49.72
N HIS A 410 23.43 -9.68 -50.11
CA HIS A 410 23.84 -9.50 -51.49
C HIS A 410 24.70 -10.68 -51.94
N ALA A 411 24.34 -11.28 -53.07
CA ALA A 411 25.03 -12.41 -53.68
C ALA A 411 25.52 -12.02 -55.10
N PRO A 412 26.59 -11.23 -55.22
CA PRO A 412 27.03 -10.67 -56.50
C PRO A 412 27.19 -11.75 -57.57
N GLY A 413 26.54 -11.55 -58.72
CA GLY A 413 26.65 -12.45 -59.87
C GLY A 413 25.83 -13.74 -59.79
N ALA A 414 25.04 -13.94 -58.74
CA ALA A 414 24.09 -15.04 -58.62
C ALA A 414 22.65 -14.51 -58.62
N VAL A 415 21.72 -15.26 -59.23
CA VAL A 415 20.28 -15.01 -59.03
C VAL A 415 19.86 -15.78 -57.79
N VAL A 416 19.37 -15.09 -56.78
CA VAL A 416 18.86 -15.70 -55.55
C VAL A 416 17.49 -16.32 -55.83
N ASP A 417 17.44 -17.65 -55.74
CA ASP A 417 16.18 -18.39 -55.81
C ASP A 417 15.44 -18.27 -54.46
N LEU A 418 14.21 -17.76 -54.49
CA LEU A 418 13.42 -17.50 -53.30
C LEU A 418 13.18 -18.77 -52.45
N GLU A 419 12.90 -19.90 -53.08
CA GLU A 419 12.57 -21.12 -52.33
C GLU A 419 13.81 -21.70 -51.66
N LYS A 420 14.94 -21.74 -52.37
CA LYS A 420 16.22 -22.15 -51.78
C LYS A 420 16.67 -21.21 -50.67
N TYR A 421 16.43 -19.91 -50.83
CA TYR A 421 16.71 -18.93 -49.80
C TYR A 421 15.83 -19.15 -48.57
N ALA A 422 14.52 -19.33 -48.76
CA ALA A 422 13.59 -19.62 -47.68
C ALA A 422 13.91 -20.94 -46.97
N ASP A 423 14.32 -21.98 -47.70
CA ASP A 423 14.80 -23.25 -47.14
C ASP A 423 16.05 -23.04 -46.29
N ALA A 424 17.03 -22.26 -46.77
CA ALA A 424 18.25 -21.97 -46.04
C ALA A 424 17.98 -21.20 -44.73
N VAL A 425 17.09 -20.20 -44.76
CA VAL A 425 16.68 -19.46 -43.56
C VAL A 425 15.93 -20.38 -42.59
N ALA A 426 14.99 -21.20 -43.09
CA ALA A 426 14.27 -22.17 -42.29
C ALA A 426 15.22 -23.18 -41.60
N SER A 427 16.19 -23.73 -42.33
CA SER A 427 17.23 -24.60 -41.76
C SER A 427 18.04 -23.88 -40.68
N SER A 428 18.46 -22.64 -40.90
CA SER A 428 19.19 -21.87 -39.88
C SER A 428 18.36 -21.62 -38.62
N ILE A 429 17.05 -21.37 -38.76
CA ILE A 429 16.14 -21.19 -37.62
C ILE A 429 16.07 -22.49 -36.79
N LEU A 430 15.91 -23.63 -37.45
CA LEU A 430 15.84 -24.94 -36.78
C LEU A 430 17.18 -25.29 -36.10
N GLU A 431 18.30 -25.07 -36.78
CA GLU A 431 19.63 -25.47 -36.32
C GLU A 431 20.21 -24.54 -35.25
N ARG A 432 20.07 -23.21 -35.42
CA ARG A 432 20.74 -22.22 -34.56
C ARG A 432 19.85 -21.63 -33.49
N MET A 433 18.57 -21.42 -33.79
CA MET A 433 17.62 -20.87 -32.83
C MET A 433 16.83 -21.94 -32.09
N HIS A 434 16.97 -23.22 -32.51
CA HIS A 434 16.14 -24.32 -32.03
C HIS A 434 14.64 -23.98 -32.11
N GLY A 435 14.25 -23.21 -33.14
CA GLY A 435 12.89 -22.73 -33.31
C GLY A 435 11.95 -23.79 -33.88
N THR A 436 10.65 -23.56 -33.76
CA THR A 436 9.59 -24.31 -34.43
C THR A 436 8.94 -23.41 -35.47
N ILE A 437 8.96 -23.83 -36.74
CA ILE A 437 8.26 -23.14 -37.83
C ILE A 437 6.82 -23.66 -37.87
N THR A 438 5.84 -22.77 -37.70
CA THR A 438 4.41 -23.12 -37.63
C THR A 438 3.68 -22.87 -38.94
N SER A 439 4.18 -21.94 -39.77
CA SER A 439 3.64 -21.70 -41.11
C SER A 439 4.73 -21.22 -42.06
N ARG A 440 4.55 -21.53 -43.34
CA ARG A 440 5.27 -20.99 -44.49
C ARG A 440 4.27 -20.70 -45.60
N GLU A 441 4.06 -19.43 -45.89
CA GLU A 441 3.06 -18.98 -46.86
C GLU A 441 3.67 -17.97 -47.84
N PRO A 442 3.19 -17.86 -49.09
CA PRO A 442 3.49 -16.70 -49.92
C PRO A 442 3.01 -15.41 -49.25
N LEU A 443 3.81 -14.34 -49.32
CA LEU A 443 3.41 -13.04 -48.81
C LEU A 443 2.26 -12.46 -49.66
N ARG A 444 1.33 -11.70 -49.07
CA ARG A 444 0.12 -11.24 -49.80
C ARG A 444 0.45 -10.17 -50.83
N THR A 445 1.34 -9.23 -50.52
CA THR A 445 1.68 -8.12 -51.41
C THR A 445 2.65 -8.51 -52.54
N ASP A 446 3.51 -9.50 -52.32
CA ASP A 446 4.45 -10.00 -53.34
C ASP A 446 4.62 -11.53 -53.31
N PRO A 447 3.57 -12.30 -53.67
CA PRO A 447 3.59 -13.77 -53.55
C PRO A 447 4.62 -14.44 -54.48
N LYS A 448 5.13 -13.74 -55.49
CA LYS A 448 6.11 -14.28 -56.44
C LYS A 448 7.53 -14.16 -55.91
N ASN A 449 7.83 -13.07 -55.19
CA ASN A 449 9.20 -12.79 -54.75
C ASN A 449 9.35 -12.81 -53.22
N ALA A 450 8.30 -13.15 -52.47
CA ALA A 450 8.37 -13.18 -51.02
C ALA A 450 7.64 -14.36 -50.34
N ARG A 451 8.18 -14.79 -49.19
CA ARG A 451 7.60 -15.81 -48.30
C ARG A 451 7.49 -15.25 -46.89
N LEU A 452 6.43 -15.64 -46.18
CA LEU A 452 6.23 -15.39 -44.77
C LEU A 452 6.46 -16.67 -43.98
N LEU A 453 7.36 -16.66 -43.00
CA LEU A 453 7.50 -17.74 -42.01
C LEU A 453 7.01 -17.27 -40.64
N LEU A 454 6.21 -18.10 -39.97
CA LEU A 454 5.85 -17.90 -38.57
C LEU A 454 6.64 -18.88 -37.70
N VAL A 455 7.29 -18.37 -36.66
CA VAL A 455 8.28 -19.12 -35.87
C VAL A 455 8.07 -18.87 -34.39
N HIS A 456 8.22 -19.91 -33.58
CA HIS A 456 8.41 -19.78 -32.13
C HIS A 456 9.81 -20.26 -31.75
N ALA A 457 10.54 -19.50 -30.95
CA ALA A 457 11.84 -19.92 -30.43
C ALA A 457 12.04 -19.42 -29.00
N GLU A 458 12.98 -20.04 -28.29
CA GLU A 458 13.47 -19.55 -27.01
C GLU A 458 14.87 -18.97 -27.20
N THR A 459 15.05 -17.70 -26.84
CA THR A 459 16.32 -16.99 -27.01
C THR A 459 16.65 -16.30 -25.70
N GLU A 460 17.81 -16.61 -25.13
CA GLU A 460 18.27 -16.07 -23.83
C GLU A 460 17.25 -16.28 -22.68
N GLY A 461 16.53 -17.41 -22.70
CA GLY A 461 15.50 -17.74 -21.70
C GLY A 461 14.16 -17.02 -21.92
N MET A 462 14.03 -16.25 -23.00
CA MET A 462 12.78 -15.59 -23.40
C MET A 462 12.09 -16.37 -24.52
N LYS A 463 10.80 -16.64 -24.35
CA LYS A 463 9.96 -17.23 -25.40
C LYS A 463 9.50 -16.12 -26.34
N LEU A 464 9.98 -16.19 -27.58
CA LEU A 464 9.71 -15.22 -28.62
C LEU A 464 8.91 -15.86 -29.75
N ALA A 465 8.03 -15.06 -30.34
CA ALA A 465 7.34 -15.38 -31.57
C ALA A 465 7.79 -14.41 -32.66
N TYR A 466 8.11 -14.95 -33.83
CA TYR A 466 8.66 -14.22 -34.95
C TYR A 466 7.76 -14.39 -36.18
N ALA A 467 7.74 -13.34 -37.01
CA ALA A 467 7.32 -13.36 -38.38
C ALA A 467 8.50 -12.94 -39.27
N TYR A 468 8.90 -13.79 -40.21
CA TYR A 468 9.97 -13.52 -41.16
C TYR A 468 9.37 -13.25 -42.54
N GLY A 469 9.51 -12.03 -43.04
CA GLY A 469 9.31 -11.71 -44.45
C GLY A 469 10.60 -11.94 -45.22
N LEU A 470 10.66 -12.98 -46.04
CA LEU A 470 11.82 -13.32 -46.86
C LEU A 470 11.58 -12.86 -48.28
N PHE A 471 12.40 -11.96 -48.79
CA PHE A 471 12.27 -11.38 -50.13
C PHE A 471 13.51 -11.71 -50.96
N ALA A 472 13.34 -12.09 -52.22
CA ALA A 472 14.46 -12.34 -53.13
C ALA A 472 14.17 -11.81 -54.54
N ARG A 473 15.10 -11.03 -55.11
CA ARG A 473 15.00 -10.52 -56.49
C ARG A 473 16.39 -10.25 -57.05
N GLY A 474 16.68 -10.85 -58.21
CA GLY A 474 18.01 -10.72 -58.82
C GLY A 474 19.10 -11.26 -57.90
N ASP A 475 20.11 -10.45 -57.63
CA ASP A 475 21.26 -10.78 -56.78
C ASP A 475 21.14 -10.28 -55.33
N ARG A 476 19.90 -10.00 -54.90
CA ARG A 476 19.59 -9.48 -53.56
C ARG A 476 18.56 -10.33 -52.87
N ALA A 477 18.73 -10.46 -51.56
CA ALA A 477 17.75 -11.03 -50.67
C ALA A 477 17.60 -10.16 -49.42
N PHE A 478 16.43 -10.21 -48.80
CA PHE A 478 16.14 -9.46 -47.59
C PHE A 478 15.39 -10.34 -46.59
N GLN A 479 15.72 -10.19 -45.32
CA GLN A 479 14.92 -10.69 -44.21
C GLN A 479 14.32 -9.48 -43.49
N VAL A 480 13.00 -9.37 -43.49
CA VAL A 480 12.26 -8.46 -42.61
C VAL A 480 11.82 -9.28 -41.41
N ILE A 481 12.51 -9.12 -40.29
CA ILE A 481 12.35 -9.94 -39.11
C ILE A 481 11.54 -9.13 -38.09
N ALA A 482 10.31 -9.57 -37.86
CA ALA A 482 9.38 -8.99 -36.92
C ALA A 482 9.21 -9.94 -35.74
N PHE A 483 9.30 -9.46 -34.49
CA PHE A 483 9.16 -10.33 -33.33
C PHE A 483 8.65 -9.60 -32.09
N ALA A 484 8.09 -10.38 -31.16
CA ALA A 484 7.70 -9.95 -29.82
C ALA A 484 7.73 -11.16 -28.87
N ARG A 485 7.60 -10.91 -27.56
CA ARG A 485 7.41 -11.98 -26.56
C ARG A 485 6.13 -12.76 -26.87
N THR A 486 6.18 -14.08 -26.73
CA THR A 486 5.07 -14.98 -27.10
C THR A 486 3.74 -14.59 -26.44
N GLU A 487 3.79 -14.11 -25.19
CA GLU A 487 2.62 -13.65 -24.43
C GLU A 487 1.96 -12.38 -24.98
N VAL A 488 2.72 -11.51 -25.66
CA VAL A 488 2.23 -10.25 -26.23
C VAL A 488 1.99 -10.35 -27.73
N PHE A 489 2.65 -11.31 -28.41
CA PHE A 489 2.65 -11.44 -29.87
C PHE A 489 1.26 -11.42 -30.48
N ALA A 490 0.27 -12.11 -29.89
CA ALA A 490 -1.09 -12.10 -30.39
C ALA A 490 -1.71 -10.69 -30.49
N SER A 491 -1.37 -9.78 -29.56
CA SER A 491 -1.88 -8.40 -29.54
C SER A 491 -1.20 -7.47 -30.56
N VAL A 492 -0.02 -7.84 -31.07
CA VAL A 492 0.76 -7.03 -32.04
C VAL A 492 0.97 -7.73 -33.39
N LYS A 493 0.46 -8.96 -33.53
CA LYS A 493 0.70 -9.80 -34.72
C LYS A 493 0.31 -9.10 -36.01
N ASP A 494 -0.87 -8.50 -36.05
CA ASP A 494 -1.38 -7.86 -37.26
C ASP A 494 -0.51 -6.66 -37.67
N GLU A 495 -0.06 -5.85 -36.72
CA GLU A 495 0.87 -4.74 -36.97
C GLU A 495 2.26 -5.24 -37.44
N LEU A 496 2.78 -6.31 -36.82
CA LEU A 496 4.05 -6.92 -37.23
C LEU A 496 3.98 -7.44 -38.68
N LEU A 497 2.86 -8.08 -39.04
CA LEU A 497 2.63 -8.56 -40.40
C LEU A 497 2.43 -7.42 -41.38
N GLU A 498 1.68 -6.39 -41.01
CA GLU A 498 1.50 -5.18 -41.81
C GLU A 498 2.84 -4.51 -42.12
N ALA A 499 3.72 -4.37 -41.10
CA ALA A 499 5.06 -3.83 -41.30
C ALA A 499 5.84 -4.63 -42.36
N ILE A 500 5.82 -5.97 -42.29
CA ILE A 500 6.44 -6.83 -43.31
C ILE A 500 5.83 -6.62 -44.69
N GLU A 501 4.51 -6.56 -44.79
CA GLU A 501 3.78 -6.42 -46.05
C GLU A 501 4.04 -5.07 -46.74
N THR A 502 4.41 -4.02 -45.97
CA THR A 502 4.79 -2.71 -46.51
C THR A 502 6.22 -2.64 -47.07
N PHE A 503 7.02 -3.70 -46.93
CA PHE A 503 8.40 -3.71 -47.39
C PHE A 503 8.47 -3.66 -48.92
N GLU A 504 9.14 -2.65 -49.44
CA GLU A 504 9.40 -2.47 -50.87
C GLU A 504 10.87 -2.72 -51.15
N MET A 505 11.16 -3.80 -51.90
CA MET A 505 12.50 -4.05 -52.44
C MET A 505 12.97 -2.89 -53.32
N PRO A 506 14.29 -2.63 -53.39
CA PRO A 506 14.84 -1.64 -54.31
C PRO A 506 14.44 -1.95 -55.76
N PRO A 507 14.29 -0.93 -56.62
CA PRO A 507 14.04 -1.14 -58.04
C PRO A 507 15.16 -2.01 -58.65
N GLU A 508 14.80 -2.85 -59.63
CA GLU A 508 15.78 -3.71 -60.30
C GLU A 508 16.89 -2.87 -60.92
N ASN A 509 18.12 -3.25 -60.63
CA ASN A 509 19.30 -2.58 -61.16
C ASN A 509 19.44 -2.95 -62.64
N THR A 510 18.67 -2.26 -63.50
CA THR A 510 18.57 -2.54 -64.95
C THR A 510 19.91 -2.46 -65.68
N ALA A 511 20.94 -1.83 -65.08
CA ALA A 511 22.28 -1.74 -65.64
C ALA A 511 23.04 -3.08 -65.73
N ALA A 512 22.70 -4.09 -64.91
CA ALA A 512 23.37 -5.39 -64.92
C ALA A 512 22.77 -6.40 -65.92
N SER A 513 21.54 -6.17 -66.41
CA SER A 513 20.82 -7.09 -67.30
C SER A 513 21.23 -6.99 -68.78
N THR A 514 21.94 -5.94 -69.19
CA THR A 514 22.31 -5.70 -70.60
C THR A 514 23.64 -6.34 -71.05
N LYS A 515 24.26 -7.18 -70.22
CA LYS A 515 25.42 -8.00 -70.61
C LYS A 515 25.13 -9.49 -70.37
N ARG A 516 24.31 -10.08 -71.23
CA ARG A 516 24.33 -11.51 -71.52
C ARG A 516 24.43 -11.74 -73.01
#